data_AF-A0A5C3QMK8-F1
#
_entry.id   AF-A0A5C3QMK8-F1
#
_cell.length_a   1.000
_cell.length_b   1.000
_cell.length_c   1.000
_cell.angle_alpha   90.00
_cell.angle_beta   90.00
_cell.angle_gamma   90.00
#
_symmetry.space_group_name_H-M   'P 1'
#
loop_
_entity.id
_entity.type
_entity.pdbx_description
1 polymer ?
#
loop_
_entity_poly.entity_id
_entity_poly.type
_entity_poly.pdbx_seq_one_letter_code
_entity_poly.pdbx_strand_id
1 'polypeptide(L)' 'MSNKVNVLLTGATGYIGGTVLERLLNHPDVSRFDITAIVRSVEKAEKLNKLGLDVIVGSHSDANLTFPNL' A
#
# COMPACT_ATOMS: atom_id res chain seq x y z
N MET A 1 -21.87 -9.82 0.59
CA MET A 1 -20.49 -9.60 1.04
C MET A 1 -19.66 -9.26 -0.19
N SER A 2 -19.17 -8.02 -0.33
CA SER A 2 -18.18 -7.74 -1.38
C SER A 2 -16.88 -8.45 -0.99
N ASN A 3 -16.36 -9.33 -1.85
CA ASN A 3 -15.05 -9.97 -1.63
C ASN A 3 -13.95 -8.92 -1.84
N LYS A 4 -13.60 -8.21 -0.76
CA LYS A 4 -12.44 -7.34 -0.68
C LYS A 4 -11.16 -8.17 -0.72
N VAL A 5 -10.11 -7.59 -1.31
CA VAL A 5 -8.77 -8.15 -1.41
C VAL A 5 -7.83 -7.19 -0.67
N ASN A 6 -7.22 -7.67 0.40
CA ASN A 6 -6.24 -6.90 1.16
C ASN A 6 -4.88 -7.01 0.46
N VAL A 7 -4.25 -5.88 0.18
CA VAL A 7 -2.98 -5.80 -0.55
C VAL A 7 -1.96 -5.06 0.31
N LEU A 8 -0.98 -5.78 0.83
CA LEU A 8 0.20 -5.17 1.44
C LEU A 8 1.25 -4.89 0.34
N LEU A 9 1.47 -3.61 0.02
CA LEU A 9 2.40 -3.20 -1.02
C LEU A 9 3.70 -2.65 -0.42
N THR A 10 4.79 -3.38 -0.62
CA THR A 10 6.15 -2.87 -0.36
C THR A 10 6.74 -2.29 -1.64
N GLY A 11 7.65 -1.31 -1.50
CA GLY A 11 8.30 -0.71 -2.66
C GLY A 11 7.38 0.19 -3.52
N ALA A 12 6.23 0.62 -2.99
CA ALA A 12 5.25 1.47 -3.66
C ALA A 12 5.82 2.78 -4.24
N THR A 13 6.94 3.28 -3.68
CA THR A 13 7.62 4.50 -4.16
C THR A 13 8.77 4.22 -5.11
N GLY A 14 8.98 2.97 -5.52
CA GLY A 14 9.97 2.57 -6.51
C GLY A 14 9.39 2.63 -7.92
N TYR A 15 10.24 2.45 -8.93
CA TYR A 15 9.81 2.49 -10.34
C TYR A 15 8.72 1.44 -10.62
N ILE A 16 9.01 0.16 -10.33
CA ILE A 16 8.08 -0.94 -10.59
C ILE A 16 6.87 -0.88 -9.65
N GLY A 17 7.10 -0.71 -8.35
CA GLY A 17 6.02 -0.68 -7.36
C GLY A 17 5.06 0.48 -7.56
N GLY A 18 5.56 1.65 -8.00
CA GLY A 18 4.72 2.81 -8.33
C GLY A 18 3.84 2.56 -9.55
N THR A 19 4.38 1.95 -10.61
CA THR A 19 3.57 1.57 -11.79
C THR A 19 2.51 0.52 -11.46
N VAL A 20 2.84 -0.46 -10.61
CA VAL A 20 1.85 -1.45 -10.13
C VAL A 20 0.75 -0.77 -9.33
N LEU A 21 1.11 0.12 -8.41
CA LEU A 21 0.15 0.89 -7.62
C LEU A 21 -0.78 1.73 -8.51
N GLU A 22 -0.23 2.46 -9.48
CA GLU A 22 -1.01 3.22 -10.45
C GLU A 22 -2.00 2.32 -11.20
N ARG A 23 -1.58 1.13 -11.62
CA ARG A 23 -2.46 0.20 -12.32
C ARG A 23 -3.60 -0.31 -11.44
N LEU A 24 -3.33 -0.57 -10.16
CA LEU A 24 -4.34 -1.01 -9.18
C LEU A 24 -5.37 0.10 -8.92
N LEU A 25 -4.92 1.35 -8.75
CA LEU A 25 -5.78 2.51 -8.52
C LEU A 25 -6.69 2.82 -9.72
N ASN A 26 -6.24 2.51 -10.95
CA ASN A 26 -7.01 2.70 -12.19
C ASN A 26 -7.74 1.43 -12.65
N HIS A 27 -7.82 0.38 -11.82
CA HIS A 27 -8.47 -0.87 -12.20
C HIS A 27 -10.01 -0.77 -12.03
N PRO A 28 -10.84 -1.40 -12.89
CA PRO A 28 -12.30 -1.40 -12.73
C PRO A 28 -12.78 -1.91 -11.36
N ASP A 29 -12.02 -2.85 -10.77
CA ASP A 29 -12.29 -3.42 -9.45
C ASP A 29 -11.62 -2.67 -8.29
N VAL A 30 -11.16 -1.42 -8.47
CA VAL A 30 -10.44 -0.66 -7.43
C VAL A 30 -11.17 -0.63 -6.08
N SER A 31 -12.51 -0.60 -6.10
CA SER A 31 -13.35 -0.63 -4.88
C SER A 31 -13.24 -1.93 -4.07
N ARG A 32 -12.66 -2.99 -4.65
CA ARG A 32 -12.39 -4.26 -3.98
C ARG A 32 -11.00 -4.30 -3.35
N PHE A 33 -10.11 -3.37 -3.68
CA PHE A 33 -8.74 -3.39 -3.18
C PHE A 33 -8.61 -2.54 -1.92
N ASP A 34 -8.15 -3.18 -0.85
CA ASP A 34 -7.79 -2.52 0.40
C ASP A 34 -6.26 -2.48 0.48
N ILE A 35 -5.66 -1.38 0.03
CA ILE A 35 -4.22 -1.29 -0.21
C ILE A 35 -3.54 -0.57 0.95
N THR A 36 -2.62 -1.25 1.61
CA THR A 36 -1.72 -0.66 2.61
C THR A 36 -0.29 -0.66 2.07
N ALA A 37 0.36 0.50 2.02
CA ALA A 37 1.75 0.62 1.61
C ALA A 37 2.72 0.71 2.79
N ILE A 38 3.86 0.04 2.73
CA ILE A 38 4.97 0.23 3.69
C ILE A 38 6.06 1.08 3.04
N VAL A 39 6.44 2.17 3.71
CA VAL A 39 7.51 3.08 3.27
C VAL A 39 8.46 3.42 4.42
N ARG A 40 9.73 3.68 4.09
CA ARG A 40 10.78 3.91 5.10
C ARG A 40 10.89 5.37 5.58
N SER A 41 10.14 6.32 5.01
CA SER A 41 10.21 7.72 5.40
C SER A 41 8.83 8.39 5.44
N VAL A 42 8.67 9.32 6.38
CA VAL A 42 7.43 10.10 6.57
C VAL A 42 7.10 10.91 5.31
N GLU A 43 8.09 11.53 4.68
CA GLU A 43 7.91 12.28 3.42
C GLU A 43 7.26 11.45 2.31
N LYS A 44 7.63 10.15 2.22
CA LYS A 44 7.04 9.23 1.26
C LYS A 44 5.60 8.85 1.64
N ALA A 45 5.33 8.72 2.94
CA ALA A 45 3.99 8.43 3.42
C ALA A 45 3.04 9.59 3.14
N GLU A 46 3.45 10.83 3.36
CA GLU A 46 2.64 12.01 3.05
C GLU A 46 2.26 12.10 1.57
N LYS A 47 3.16 11.73 0.66
CA LYS A 47 2.87 11.69 -0.78
C LYS A 47 1.81 10.66 -1.13
N LEU A 48 1.87 9.47 -0.53
CA LEU A 48 0.90 8.39 -0.77
C LEU A 48 -0.44 8.63 -0.07
N ASN A 49 -0.45 9.21 1.14
CA ASN A 49 -1.67 9.59 1.86
C ASN A 49 -2.51 10.60 1.07
N LYS A 50 -1.87 11.51 0.33
CA LYS A 50 -2.57 12.45 -0.58
C LYS A 50 -3.31 11.75 -1.73
N LEU A 51 -2.98 10.49 -2.01
CA LEU A 51 -3.67 9.64 -2.98
C LEU A 51 -4.78 8.79 -2.34
N GLY A 52 -5.05 8.97 -1.04
CA GLY A 52 -6.09 8.25 -0.31
C GLY A 52 -5.71 6.82 0.10
N LEU A 53 -4.41 6.49 0.11
CA LEU A 53 -3.90 5.19 0.52
C LEU A 53 -3.62 5.14 2.03
N ASP A 54 -3.80 3.96 2.62
CA ASP A 54 -3.26 3.66 3.95
C ASP A 54 -1.75 3.42 3.86
N VAL A 55 -0.99 4.08 4.73
CA VAL A 55 0.47 4.00 4.71
C VAL A 55 1.04 3.79 6.10
N ILE A 56 1.92 2.80 6.22
CA ILE A 56 2.69 2.50 7.42
C ILE A 56 4.13 2.95 7.18
N VAL A 57 4.67 3.75 8.09
CA VAL A 57 6.09 4.09 8.09
C VAL A 57 6.85 2.98 8.82
N GLY A 58 7.70 2.26 8.09
CA GLY A 58 8.45 1.14 8.60
C GLY A 58 9.29 0.44 7.54
N SER A 59 9.90 -0.67 7.92
CA SER A 59 10.70 -1.53 7.07
C SER A 59 9.99 -2.87 6.82
N HIS A 60 10.27 -3.50 5.68
CA HIS A 60 9.82 -4.87 5.43
C HIS A 60 10.45 -5.88 6.41
N SER A 61 11.53 -5.50 7.09
CA SER A 61 12.19 -6.32 8.11
C SER A 61 11.49 -6.23 9.48
N ASP A 62 10.53 -5.33 9.64
CA ASP A 62 9.80 -5.18 10.90
C ASP A 62 8.68 -6.22 10.93
N ALA A 63 8.96 -7.39 11.50
CA ALA A 63 8.05 -8.54 11.49
C ALA A 63 6.63 -8.20 11.99
N ASN A 64 6.53 -7.33 12.99
CA ASN A 64 5.25 -6.88 13.57
C ASN A 64 4.42 -5.97 12.63
N LEU A 65 5.04 -5.39 11.59
CA LEU A 65 4.34 -4.54 10.63
C LEU A 65 3.78 -5.33 9.44
N THR A 66 4.26 -6.55 9.23
CA THR A 66 3.84 -7.39 8.09
C THR A 66 2.52 -8.14 8.33
N PHE A 67 2.07 -8.23 9.59
CA PHE A 67 0.83 -8.92 9.96
C PHE A 67 0.18 -8.26 11.19
N PRO A 68 -0.55 -7.13 11.01
CA PRO A 68 -1.12 -6.41 12.16
C PRO A 68 -2.24 -7.17 12.91
N ASN A 69 -2.67 -8.37 12.48
CA ASN A 69 -3.71 -9.18 13.14
C ASN A 69 -3.57 -10.71 12.90
N LEU A 70 -2.37 -11.27 13.03
CA LEU A 70 -2.17 -12.73 13.20
C LEU A 70 -1.48 -13.02 14.54
#